data_AF-A0A5N7DMR1-F1
#
_entry.id   AF-A0A5N7DMR1-F1
#
_cell.length_a   1.000
_cell.length_b   1.000
_cell.length_c   1.000
_cell.angle_alpha   90.00
_cell.angle_beta   90.00
_cell.angle_gamma   90.00
#
_symmetry.space_group_name_H-M   'P 1'
#
loop_
_entity.id
_entity.type
_entity.pdbx_description
1 polymer ?
#
loop_
_entity_poly.entity_id
_entity_poly.type
_entity_poly.pdbx_seq_one_letter_code
_entity_poly.pdbx_strand_id
1 'polypeptide(L)'
;MCRKGSGCIYERYMSELFFNQKLLGKRLDAYIYHVAPTIAVKQVRRDRTPEEKPTEHPFLKEVAFYKRLNECQARCANIVECFLILPDHLFRSCCTHKAIAPRFYERQERETGTNGFRGRLIKVKEYEESALITRWIQQTMSALEYVEKMGFCHNDLHAGNCLLDRNFNLKLGDFGRATTTGQLLEGTLPPRAQLIRAGPLEGTYGLCSARTEQFAAGTLVYFMVYGHEPYDDIVLSAKEWDRRFGEMDFPELNRHEVFDGLISVCWHNVYPTMALLAYDFERKTKHIVRNTDPISIDSAKETKACEALVRRGLLGPELALRFQPAWRRCLKCYCRLTRSHRSIFTHGDVKSRNVMVDDQITLTTFMGISKVR
;
A
#
# COMPACT_ATOMS: atom_id res chain seq x y z
N MET A 1 36.14 24.05 -8.97
CA MET A 1 34.70 24.40 -8.90
C MET A 1 33.86 23.20 -9.33
N CYS A 2 33.34 22.43 -8.37
CA CYS A 2 32.10 21.64 -8.45
C CYS A 2 31.90 20.99 -7.07
N ARG A 3 30.98 21.52 -6.25
CA ARG A 3 30.69 20.99 -4.91
C ARG A 3 29.92 19.66 -5.04
N LYS A 4 30.61 18.53 -4.91
CA LYS A 4 30.04 17.30 -4.37
C LYS A 4 29.81 17.55 -2.87
N GLY A 5 28.57 17.57 -2.38
CA GLY A 5 28.38 17.79 -0.93
C GLY A 5 26.97 17.89 -0.35
N SER A 6 25.90 17.82 -1.13
CA SER A 6 24.52 17.98 -0.61
C SER A 6 23.79 16.68 -0.27
N GLY A 7 24.22 15.52 -0.79
CA GLY A 7 23.58 14.22 -0.51
C GLY A 7 23.93 13.62 0.86
N CYS A 8 25.19 13.74 1.28
CA CYS A 8 25.73 13.05 2.46
C CYS A 8 25.27 13.66 3.81
N ILE A 9 24.92 14.95 3.83
CA ILE A 9 24.48 15.64 5.06
C ILE A 9 23.02 15.29 5.41
N TYR A 10 22.17 15.10 4.39
CA TYR A 10 20.76 14.78 4.58
C TYR A 10 20.55 13.34 5.05
N GLU A 11 21.32 12.40 4.51
CA GLU A 11 21.35 11.00 5.00
C GLU A 11 21.82 10.94 6.46
N ARG A 12 22.86 11.71 6.83
CA ARG A 12 23.36 11.77 8.22
C ARG A 12 22.30 12.32 9.17
N TYR A 13 21.71 13.47 8.87
CA TYR A 13 20.68 14.11 9.73
C TYR A 13 19.38 13.30 9.86
N MET A 14 18.95 12.60 8.80
CA MET A 14 17.72 11.80 8.84
C MET A 14 17.95 10.42 9.46
N SER A 15 19.16 9.85 9.31
CA SER A 15 19.60 8.69 10.08
C SER A 15 19.66 8.97 11.58
N GLU A 16 19.91 10.23 11.98
CA GLU A 16 19.91 10.66 13.38
C GLU A 16 18.50 10.75 14.00
N LEU A 17 17.45 11.10 13.23
CA LEU A 17 16.07 11.22 13.74
C LEU A 17 15.39 9.87 14.02
N PHE A 18 15.72 8.86 13.22
CA PHE A 18 15.27 7.47 13.43
C PHE A 18 16.39 6.56 13.95
N PHE A 19 17.50 7.12 14.45
CA PHE A 19 18.72 6.40 14.82
C PHE A 19 18.47 5.22 15.77
N ASN A 20 17.49 5.38 16.66
CA ASN A 20 17.11 4.37 17.66
C ASN A 20 15.95 3.48 17.22
N GLN A 21 15.45 3.63 15.99
CA GLN A 21 14.27 2.90 15.50
C GLN A 21 14.68 1.76 14.58
N LYS A 22 14.02 0.61 14.74
CA LYS A 22 14.30 -0.58 13.93
C LYS A 22 13.74 -0.40 12.52
N LEU A 23 14.61 -0.35 11.51
CA LEU A 23 14.21 -0.41 10.10
C LEU A 23 13.58 -1.79 9.82
N LEU A 24 12.30 -1.79 9.44
CA LEU A 24 11.56 -3.00 9.08
C LEU A 24 11.75 -3.38 7.60
N GLY A 25 11.97 -2.39 6.74
CA GLY A 25 12.19 -2.62 5.32
C GLY A 25 12.43 -1.33 4.52
N LYS A 26 13.01 -1.53 3.33
CA LYS A 26 13.23 -0.50 2.31
C LYS A 26 12.39 -0.87 1.09
N ARG A 27 11.45 -0.01 0.70
CA ARG A 27 10.70 -0.11 -0.57
C ARG A 27 11.30 0.87 -1.59
N LEU A 28 10.85 0.80 -2.84
CA LEU A 28 11.29 1.72 -3.89
C LEU A 28 11.03 3.18 -3.50
N ASP A 29 9.88 3.45 -2.89
CA ASP A 29 9.37 4.79 -2.61
C ASP A 29 9.48 5.24 -1.15
N ALA A 30 9.81 4.33 -0.23
CA ALA A 30 9.73 4.60 1.20
C ALA A 30 10.63 3.71 2.07
N TYR A 31 10.98 4.20 3.25
CA TYR A 31 11.52 3.43 4.36
C TYR A 31 10.40 3.10 5.36
N ILE A 32 10.43 1.93 5.98
CA ILE A 32 9.46 1.52 6.99
C ILE A 32 10.18 1.30 8.32
N TYR A 33 9.79 2.04 9.36
CA TYR A 33 10.37 1.97 10.69
C TYR A 33 9.36 1.42 11.70
N HIS A 34 9.81 0.55 12.60
CA HIS A 34 9.04 0.18 13.80
C HIS A 34 9.31 1.23 14.88
N VAL A 35 8.27 1.91 15.36
CA VAL A 35 8.41 3.03 16.31
C VAL A 35 7.70 2.82 17.64
N ALA A 36 6.74 1.89 17.69
CA ALA A 36 6.08 1.43 18.91
C ALA A 36 5.50 0.01 18.68
N PRO A 37 5.13 -0.75 19.72
CA PRO A 37 4.68 -2.15 19.57
C PRO A 37 3.56 -2.37 18.53
N THR A 38 2.68 -1.39 18.36
CA THR A 38 1.54 -1.42 17.43
C THR A 38 1.68 -0.46 16.26
N ILE A 39 2.78 0.31 16.17
CA ILE A 39 2.93 1.42 15.22
C ILE A 39 4.20 1.27 14.38
N ALA A 40 4.01 1.29 13.06
CA ALA A 40 5.05 1.45 12.07
C ALA A 40 4.91 2.79 11.34
N VAL A 41 6.01 3.38 10.90
CA VAL A 41 6.03 4.63 10.12
C VAL A 41 6.60 4.34 8.74
N LYS A 42 5.81 4.56 7.69
CA LYS A 42 6.28 4.59 6.29
C LYS A 42 6.70 6.03 5.99
N GLN A 43 7.98 6.24 5.69
CA GLN A 43 8.57 7.54 5.40
C GLN A 43 8.99 7.61 3.94
N VAL A 44 8.69 8.71 3.27
CA VAL A 44 9.06 8.94 1.86
C VAL A 44 10.58 8.87 1.64
N ARG A 45 10.98 8.21 0.54
CA ARG A 45 12.37 8.20 0.05
C ARG A 45 12.60 9.33 -0.94
N ARG A 46 13.49 10.26 -0.59
CA ARG A 46 13.88 11.41 -1.44
C ARG A 46 15.17 11.16 -2.23
N ASP A 47 15.86 10.05 -1.98
CA ASP A 47 17.14 9.65 -2.55
C ASP A 47 17.03 8.92 -3.91
N ARG A 48 15.96 9.14 -4.68
CA ARG A 48 15.71 8.44 -5.95
C ARG A 48 16.58 8.93 -7.10
N THR A 49 16.98 8.04 -8.00
CA THR A 49 17.67 8.44 -9.23
C THR A 49 16.68 9.10 -10.22
N PRO A 50 17.15 9.96 -11.14
CA PRO A 50 16.27 10.66 -12.08
C PRO A 50 15.42 9.74 -12.97
N GLU A 51 15.88 8.51 -13.26
CA GLU A 51 15.12 7.53 -14.05
C GLU A 51 13.91 6.96 -13.29
N GLU A 52 13.85 7.11 -11.96
CA GLU A 52 12.82 6.56 -11.07
C GLU A 52 11.72 7.58 -10.73
N LYS A 53 11.57 8.65 -11.51
CA LYS A 53 10.60 9.73 -11.28
C LYS A 53 9.33 9.53 -12.11
N PRO A 54 8.31 8.81 -11.60
CA PRO A 54 6.98 8.86 -12.19
C PRO A 54 6.43 10.29 -12.17
N THR A 55 5.50 10.58 -13.06
CA THR A 55 4.79 11.87 -13.16
C THR A 55 4.16 12.28 -11.82
N GLU A 56 3.76 11.30 -11.01
CA GLU A 56 3.29 11.46 -9.64
C GLU A 56 3.91 10.41 -8.71
N HIS A 57 4.38 10.83 -7.53
CA HIS A 57 5.10 9.98 -6.58
C HIS A 57 4.17 8.94 -5.91
N PRO A 58 4.49 7.62 -5.92
CA PRO A 58 3.62 6.56 -5.37
C PRO A 58 3.15 6.79 -3.93
N PHE A 59 4.04 7.30 -3.06
CA PHE A 59 3.68 7.68 -1.68
C PHE A 59 2.54 8.71 -1.61
N LEU A 60 2.46 9.66 -2.56
CA LEU A 60 1.37 10.65 -2.59
C LEU A 60 0.04 10.01 -2.98
N LYS A 61 0.06 9.04 -3.91
CA LYS A 61 -1.12 8.22 -4.23
C LYS A 61 -1.60 7.43 -3.02
N GLU A 62 -0.67 6.84 -2.26
CA GLU A 62 -1.02 6.14 -1.01
C GLU A 62 -1.59 7.10 0.05
N VAL A 63 -1.04 8.31 0.19
CA VAL A 63 -1.59 9.36 1.06
C VAL A 63 -3.03 9.72 0.63
N ALA A 64 -3.27 9.91 -0.68
CA ALA A 64 -4.59 10.23 -1.20
C ALA A 64 -5.59 9.10 -0.93
N PHE A 65 -5.17 7.84 -1.13
CA PHE A 65 -5.97 6.67 -0.78
C PHE A 65 -6.35 6.65 0.71
N TYR A 66 -5.38 6.82 1.62
CA TYR A 66 -5.68 6.80 3.07
C TYR A 66 -6.55 7.97 3.53
N LYS A 67 -6.42 9.15 2.91
CA LYS A 67 -7.35 10.26 3.17
C LYS A 67 -8.78 9.85 2.81
N ARG A 68 -8.97 9.27 1.63
CA ARG A 68 -10.28 8.79 1.18
C ARG A 68 -10.81 7.64 2.05
N LEU A 69 -9.94 6.71 2.45
CA LEU A 69 -10.28 5.62 3.38
C LEU A 69 -10.78 6.16 4.72
N ASN A 70 -10.15 7.22 5.23
CA ASN A 70 -10.49 7.82 6.52
C ASN A 70 -11.77 8.66 6.50
N GLU A 71 -12.26 9.06 5.32
CA GLU A 71 -13.59 9.68 5.14
C GLU A 71 -14.73 8.66 5.20
N CYS A 72 -14.45 7.38 4.97
CA CYS A 72 -15.47 6.32 4.98
C CYS A 72 -15.93 6.02 6.42
N GLN A 73 -17.24 5.89 6.61
CA GLN A 73 -17.82 5.52 7.92
C GLN A 73 -17.60 4.04 8.25
N ALA A 74 -17.69 3.17 7.23
CA ALA A 74 -17.34 1.76 7.38
C ALA A 74 -15.80 1.61 7.47
N ARG A 75 -15.35 0.51 8.07
CA ARG A 75 -13.92 0.14 8.13
C ARG A 75 -13.78 -1.30 7.67
N CYS A 76 -12.72 -1.60 6.91
CA CYS A 76 -12.33 -2.96 6.60
C CYS A 76 -11.18 -3.37 7.52
N ALA A 77 -11.40 -4.39 8.35
CA ALA A 77 -10.37 -4.91 9.25
C ALA A 77 -9.21 -5.57 8.49
N ASN A 78 -9.33 -5.81 7.17
CA ASN A 78 -8.31 -6.49 6.38
C ASN A 78 -7.41 -5.52 5.59
N ILE A 79 -7.54 -4.21 5.83
CA ILE A 79 -6.61 -3.20 5.30
C ILE A 79 -5.69 -2.75 6.45
N VAL A 80 -4.40 -2.52 6.15
CA VAL A 80 -3.46 -1.93 7.13
C VAL A 80 -3.99 -0.57 7.56
N GLU A 81 -4.24 -0.39 8.86
CA GLU A 81 -4.77 0.88 9.38
C GLU A 81 -3.73 1.99 9.27
N CYS A 82 -4.21 3.22 9.02
CA CYS A 82 -3.39 4.42 9.07
C CYS A 82 -3.94 5.40 10.11
N PHE A 83 -3.18 5.59 11.18
CA PHE A 83 -3.57 6.37 12.36
C PHE A 83 -3.31 7.86 12.22
N LEU A 84 -2.26 8.23 11.46
CA LEU A 84 -1.86 9.61 11.23
C LEU A 84 -1.20 9.74 9.85
N ILE A 85 -1.68 10.71 9.08
CA ILE A 85 -1.20 11.03 7.73
C ILE A 85 -0.48 12.39 7.78
N LEU A 86 0.78 12.41 7.36
CA LEU A 86 1.58 13.62 7.13
C LEU A 86 2.11 13.62 5.69
N PRO A 87 2.55 14.77 5.14
CA PRO A 87 3.02 14.85 3.76
C PRO A 87 4.13 13.84 3.40
N ASP A 88 5.01 13.54 4.36
CA ASP A 88 6.19 12.68 4.17
C ASP A 88 6.15 11.40 5.02
N HIS A 89 5.11 11.20 5.84
CA HIS A 89 5.02 10.11 6.81
C HIS A 89 3.60 9.56 6.94
N LEU A 90 3.49 8.23 6.92
CA LEU A 90 2.27 7.51 7.23
C LEU A 90 2.49 6.66 8.48
N PHE A 91 1.77 6.95 9.55
CA PHE A 91 1.74 6.13 10.76
C PHE A 91 0.68 5.05 10.60
N ARG A 92 1.09 3.80 10.71
CA ARG A 92 0.28 2.64 10.33
C ARG A 92 0.32 1.56 11.40
N SER A 93 -0.67 0.69 11.41
CA SER A 93 -0.67 -0.50 12.26
C SER A 93 0.54 -1.39 11.93
N CYS A 94 1.29 -1.79 12.95
CA CYS A 94 2.43 -2.68 12.79
C CYS A 94 1.97 -4.11 12.53
N CYS A 95 2.37 -4.67 11.39
CA CYS A 95 2.17 -6.09 11.04
C CYS A 95 3.41 -6.89 11.48
N THR A 96 3.35 -7.50 12.65
CA THR A 96 4.51 -8.11 13.33
C THR A 96 5.14 -9.25 12.55
N HIS A 97 4.36 -9.97 11.74
CA HIS A 97 4.84 -11.09 10.94
C HIS A 97 5.22 -10.70 9.50
N LYS A 98 5.32 -9.40 9.20
CA LYS A 98 5.72 -8.84 7.90
C LYS A 98 4.85 -9.36 6.75
N ALA A 99 5.32 -9.24 5.51
CA ALA A 99 4.65 -9.78 4.33
C ALA A 99 4.69 -11.31 4.31
N ILE A 100 3.72 -11.97 3.68
CA ILE A 100 3.71 -13.44 3.55
C ILE A 100 4.79 -13.96 2.59
N ALA A 101 5.26 -13.15 1.63
CA ALA A 101 6.16 -13.66 0.58
C ALA A 101 7.41 -14.40 1.11
N PRO A 102 8.21 -13.84 2.06
CA PRO A 102 9.35 -14.54 2.66
C PRO A 102 9.03 -15.94 3.19
N ARG A 103 7.86 -16.12 3.79
CA ARG A 103 7.41 -17.40 4.37
C ARG A 103 7.30 -18.52 3.32
N PHE A 104 6.88 -18.20 2.10
CA PHE A 104 6.85 -19.15 1.00
C PHE A 104 8.23 -19.36 0.40
N TYR A 105 9.00 -18.28 0.29
CA TYR A 105 10.34 -18.31 -0.28
C TYR A 105 11.33 -19.15 0.53
N GLU A 106 11.23 -19.15 1.86
CA GLU A 106 12.04 -20.00 2.74
C GLU A 106 11.75 -21.49 2.55
N ARG A 107 10.56 -21.84 2.05
CA ARG A 107 10.12 -23.20 1.74
C ARG A 107 10.41 -23.63 0.31
N GLN A 108 11.13 -22.83 -0.47
CA GLN A 108 11.56 -23.18 -1.81
C GLN A 108 13.01 -23.71 -1.83
N GLU A 109 13.30 -24.55 -2.80
CA GLU A 109 14.63 -24.86 -3.28
C GLU A 109 14.78 -24.27 -4.68
N ARG A 110 15.85 -23.51 -4.90
CA ARG A 110 16.08 -22.76 -6.14
C ARG A 110 17.52 -22.88 -6.59
N GLU A 111 17.73 -22.68 -7.87
CA GLU A 111 19.07 -22.49 -8.42
C GLU A 111 19.74 -21.27 -7.78
N THR A 112 21.07 -21.28 -7.73
CA THR A 112 21.84 -20.10 -7.32
C THR A 112 21.54 -18.94 -8.26
N GLY A 113 20.94 -17.89 -7.72
CA GLY A 113 20.65 -16.70 -8.50
C GLY A 113 21.87 -15.79 -8.67
N THR A 114 21.77 -14.84 -9.58
CA THR A 114 22.80 -13.83 -9.84
C THR A 114 22.34 -12.46 -9.34
N ASN A 115 23.29 -11.63 -8.87
CA ASN A 115 23.05 -10.23 -8.49
C ASN A 115 21.89 -10.00 -7.49
N GLY A 116 21.65 -10.95 -6.57
CA GLY A 116 20.59 -10.85 -5.56
C GLY A 116 19.19 -11.20 -6.07
N PHE A 117 19.02 -11.52 -7.36
CA PHE A 117 17.81 -12.15 -7.87
C PHE A 117 17.82 -13.63 -7.51
N ARG A 118 16.63 -14.23 -7.40
CA ARG A 118 16.52 -15.66 -7.16
C ARG A 118 16.65 -16.41 -8.47
N GLY A 119 17.35 -17.54 -8.41
CA GLY A 119 17.35 -18.47 -9.53
C GLY A 119 15.99 -19.13 -9.71
N ARG A 120 15.94 -19.96 -10.74
CA ARG A 120 14.78 -20.75 -11.09
C ARG A 120 14.34 -21.66 -9.95
N LEU A 121 13.04 -21.91 -9.84
CA LEU A 121 12.52 -22.88 -8.90
C LEU A 121 12.97 -24.30 -9.28
N ILE A 122 13.51 -25.03 -8.30
CA ILE A 122 13.82 -26.45 -8.43
C ILE A 122 12.66 -27.26 -7.84
N LYS A 123 12.28 -26.98 -6.59
CA LYS A 123 11.11 -27.58 -5.95
C LYS A 123 10.59 -26.76 -4.78
N VAL A 124 9.34 -27.00 -4.41
CA VAL A 124 8.76 -26.55 -3.14
C VAL A 124 8.96 -27.66 -2.10
N LYS A 125 9.61 -27.32 -0.98
CA LYS A 125 9.95 -28.24 0.11
C LYS A 125 8.76 -28.52 1.01
N GLU A 126 7.91 -27.51 1.23
CA GLU A 126 6.78 -27.57 2.14
C GLU A 126 5.70 -26.56 1.69
N TYR A 127 4.43 -26.93 1.85
CA TYR A 127 3.27 -26.10 1.53
C TYR A 127 2.59 -25.59 2.80
N GLU A 128 1.91 -24.45 2.68
CA GLU A 128 1.12 -23.91 3.80
C GLU A 128 -0.17 -24.73 4.00
N GLU A 129 -0.67 -24.77 5.24
CA GLU A 129 -1.95 -25.41 5.55
C GLU A 129 -3.13 -24.72 4.84
N SER A 130 -4.02 -25.52 4.23
CA SER A 130 -5.21 -25.03 3.52
C SER A 130 -6.11 -24.14 4.38
N ALA A 131 -6.20 -24.40 5.69
CA ALA A 131 -6.98 -23.58 6.61
C ALA A 131 -6.42 -22.15 6.75
N LEU A 132 -5.10 -22.02 6.79
CA LEU A 132 -4.43 -20.73 6.89
C LEU A 132 -4.48 -19.98 5.55
N ILE A 133 -4.23 -20.69 4.44
CA ILE A 133 -4.40 -20.16 3.08
C ILE A 133 -5.83 -19.64 2.91
N THR A 134 -6.85 -20.41 3.28
CA THR A 134 -8.25 -20.00 3.16
C THR A 134 -8.52 -18.71 3.92
N ARG A 135 -8.05 -18.61 5.17
CA ARG A 135 -8.21 -17.40 5.97
C ARG A 135 -7.60 -16.19 5.25
N TRP A 136 -6.37 -16.31 4.76
CA TRP A 136 -5.68 -15.22 4.07
C TRP A 136 -6.37 -14.83 2.77
N ILE A 137 -6.85 -15.81 2.01
CA ILE A 137 -7.62 -15.60 0.79
C ILE A 137 -8.89 -14.80 1.10
N GLN A 138 -9.72 -15.24 2.05
CA GLN A 138 -10.96 -14.56 2.41
C GLN A 138 -10.70 -13.12 2.91
N GLN A 139 -9.70 -12.94 3.76
CA GLN A 139 -9.30 -11.63 4.27
C GLN A 139 -8.81 -10.70 3.16
N THR A 140 -8.08 -11.23 2.18
CA THR A 140 -7.65 -10.46 1.00
C THR A 140 -8.86 -10.06 0.16
N MET A 141 -9.79 -10.98 -0.12
CA MET A 141 -10.97 -10.66 -0.94
C MET A 141 -11.90 -9.66 -0.26
N SER A 142 -12.09 -9.75 1.05
CA SER A 142 -12.78 -8.74 1.87
C SER A 142 -12.13 -7.35 1.73
N ALA A 143 -10.80 -7.27 1.71
CA ALA A 143 -10.09 -6.02 1.47
C ALA A 143 -10.33 -5.47 0.06
N LEU A 144 -10.28 -6.32 -0.97
CA LEU A 144 -10.47 -5.91 -2.37
C LEU A 144 -11.91 -5.50 -2.67
N GLU A 145 -12.91 -6.22 -2.15
CA GLU A 145 -14.32 -5.80 -2.19
C GLU A 145 -14.48 -4.39 -1.61
N TYR A 146 -13.87 -4.15 -0.44
CA TYR A 146 -13.95 -2.85 0.20
C TYR A 146 -13.27 -1.74 -0.62
N VAL A 147 -12.11 -2.03 -1.23
CA VAL A 147 -11.40 -1.11 -2.12
C VAL A 147 -12.24 -0.78 -3.36
N GLU A 148 -12.85 -1.77 -3.99
CA GLU A 148 -13.76 -1.59 -5.13
C GLU A 148 -14.97 -0.74 -4.74
N LYS A 149 -15.58 -0.99 -3.57
CA LYS A 149 -16.70 -0.22 -3.04
C LYS A 149 -16.37 1.26 -2.83
N MET A 150 -15.10 1.58 -2.57
CA MET A 150 -14.62 2.97 -2.48
C MET A 150 -14.43 3.63 -3.85
N GLY A 151 -14.57 2.88 -4.95
CA GLY A 151 -14.32 3.32 -6.32
C GLY A 151 -12.86 3.21 -6.75
N PHE A 152 -12.06 2.38 -6.07
CA PHE A 152 -10.63 2.19 -6.36
C PHE A 152 -10.33 0.76 -6.82
N CYS A 153 -9.18 0.60 -7.45
CA CYS A 153 -8.50 -0.68 -7.65
C CYS A 153 -7.13 -0.62 -6.95
N HIS A 154 -6.66 -1.74 -6.37
CA HIS A 154 -5.34 -1.79 -5.71
C HIS A 154 -4.19 -1.75 -6.72
N ASN A 155 -4.34 -2.45 -7.85
CA ASN A 155 -3.43 -2.56 -9.00
C ASN A 155 -2.05 -3.19 -8.74
N ASP A 156 -1.67 -3.42 -7.48
CA ASP A 156 -0.39 -4.02 -7.09
C ASP A 156 -0.56 -5.21 -6.13
N LEU A 157 -1.54 -6.07 -6.39
CA LEU A 157 -1.83 -7.20 -5.51
C LEU A 157 -0.79 -8.32 -5.69
N HIS A 158 -0.03 -8.59 -4.64
CA HIS A 158 0.88 -9.74 -4.57
C HIS A 158 1.27 -10.08 -3.11
N ALA A 159 1.95 -11.21 -2.92
CA ALA A 159 2.34 -11.72 -1.60
C ALA A 159 3.24 -10.76 -0.78
N GLY A 160 3.91 -9.81 -1.43
CA GLY A 160 4.74 -8.79 -0.76
C GLY A 160 3.93 -7.63 -0.16
N ASN A 161 2.68 -7.49 -0.58
CA ASN A 161 1.73 -6.48 -0.12
C ASN A 161 0.66 -7.05 0.82
N CYS A 162 0.67 -8.38 1.03
CA CYS A 162 -0.14 -9.09 2.00
C CYS A 162 0.64 -9.23 3.31
N LEU A 163 0.36 -8.37 4.30
CA LEU A 163 1.05 -8.36 5.59
C LEU A 163 0.30 -9.18 6.64
N LEU A 164 1.00 -9.64 7.67
CA LEU A 164 0.42 -10.42 8.77
C LEU A 164 0.54 -9.71 10.11
N ASP A 165 -0.58 -9.59 10.81
CA ASP A 165 -0.63 -9.12 12.19
C ASP A 165 -0.17 -10.21 13.20
N ARG A 166 -0.20 -9.88 14.49
CA ARG A 166 0.25 -10.77 15.57
C ARG A 166 -0.51 -12.11 15.68
N ASN A 167 -1.73 -12.19 15.14
CA ASN A 167 -2.57 -13.39 15.15
C ASN A 167 -2.58 -14.09 13.78
N PHE A 168 -1.62 -13.76 12.90
CA PHE A 168 -1.56 -14.27 11.53
C PHE A 168 -2.80 -13.91 10.68
N ASN A 169 -3.49 -12.80 11.00
CA ASN A 169 -4.49 -12.26 10.07
C ASN A 169 -3.81 -11.42 9.00
N LEU A 170 -4.27 -11.58 7.77
CA LEU A 170 -3.83 -10.82 6.62
C LEU A 170 -4.42 -9.41 6.64
N LYS A 171 -3.53 -8.45 6.41
CA LYS A 171 -3.78 -7.04 6.20
C LYS A 171 -3.17 -6.64 4.85
N LEU A 172 -4.01 -6.27 3.89
CA LEU A 172 -3.60 -5.72 2.61
C LEU A 172 -3.02 -4.31 2.83
N GLY A 173 -1.86 -4.04 2.24
CA GLY A 173 -1.22 -2.74 2.32
C GLY A 173 -0.46 -2.38 1.06
N ASP A 174 0.09 -1.17 1.06
CA ASP A 174 0.83 -0.56 -0.05
C ASP A 174 -0.08 -0.11 -1.21
N PHE A 175 -0.80 0.98 -0.98
CA PHE A 175 -1.73 1.56 -1.94
C PHE A 175 -1.05 2.60 -2.85
N GLY A 176 0.27 2.52 -3.03
CA GLY A 176 1.02 3.48 -3.84
C GLY A 176 0.69 3.44 -5.34
N ARG A 177 0.03 2.38 -5.80
CA ARG A 177 -0.46 2.19 -7.17
C ARG A 177 -1.99 2.18 -7.27
N ALA A 178 -2.69 2.38 -6.14
CA ALA A 178 -4.13 2.43 -6.14
C ALA A 178 -4.62 3.63 -6.96
N THR A 179 -5.68 3.42 -7.73
CA THR A 179 -6.27 4.46 -8.59
C THR A 179 -7.78 4.25 -8.70
N THR A 180 -8.49 5.27 -9.17
CA THR A 180 -9.92 5.19 -9.41
C THR A 180 -10.23 4.16 -10.50
N THR A 181 -11.30 3.38 -10.31
CA THR A 181 -11.81 2.44 -11.32
C THR A 181 -12.03 3.15 -12.67
N GLY A 182 -11.68 2.48 -13.77
CA GLY A 182 -11.78 3.00 -15.13
C GLY A 182 -10.54 3.73 -15.66
N GLN A 183 -9.53 4.00 -14.82
CA GLN A 183 -8.23 4.49 -15.31
C GLN A 183 -7.45 3.39 -16.04
N LEU A 184 -6.54 3.75 -16.94
CA LEU A 184 -5.65 2.77 -17.58
C LEU A 184 -4.77 2.08 -16.53
N LEU A 185 -4.62 0.75 -16.61
CA LEU A 185 -3.73 0.01 -15.73
C LEU A 185 -2.28 0.19 -16.18
N GLU A 186 -1.51 0.94 -15.40
CA GLU A 186 -0.10 1.25 -15.68
C GLU A 186 0.84 0.69 -14.62
N GLY A 187 2.00 0.19 -15.03
CA GLY A 187 3.06 -0.27 -14.12
C GLY A 187 2.83 -1.65 -13.49
N THR A 188 1.79 -2.37 -13.91
CA THR A 188 1.62 -3.80 -13.59
C THR A 188 2.30 -4.61 -14.67
N LEU A 189 2.88 -5.75 -14.29
CA LEU A 189 3.52 -6.69 -15.19
C LEU A 189 2.95 -8.10 -14.97
N PRO A 190 3.14 -9.02 -15.91
CA PRO A 190 2.79 -10.42 -15.72
C PRO A 190 3.56 -11.02 -14.53
N PRO A 191 3.05 -12.08 -13.88
CA PRO A 191 1.80 -12.80 -14.16
C PRO A 191 0.54 -12.19 -13.55
N ARG A 192 0.57 -10.91 -13.15
CA ARG A 192 -0.50 -10.29 -12.34
C ARG A 192 -1.52 -9.51 -13.15
N ALA A 193 -1.33 -9.42 -14.46
CA ALA A 193 -2.27 -8.81 -15.38
C ALA A 193 -2.29 -9.56 -16.71
N GLN A 194 -3.40 -9.42 -17.41
CA GLN A 194 -3.64 -10.03 -18.71
C GLN A 194 -3.72 -8.96 -19.79
N LEU A 195 -2.91 -9.09 -20.84
CA LEU A 195 -3.00 -8.20 -21.99
C LEU A 195 -4.32 -8.37 -22.72
N ILE A 196 -4.89 -7.24 -23.15
CA ILE A 196 -5.99 -7.21 -24.09
C ILE A 196 -5.43 -7.51 -25.49
N ARG A 197 -6.05 -8.47 -26.18
CA ARG A 197 -5.60 -8.99 -27.48
C ARG A 197 -6.41 -8.47 -28.67
N ALA A 198 -7.48 -7.73 -28.43
CA ALA A 198 -8.33 -7.21 -29.49
C ALA A 198 -9.06 -5.94 -29.05
N GLY A 199 -9.40 -5.11 -30.04
CA GLY A 199 -10.19 -3.90 -29.84
C GLY A 199 -9.35 -2.69 -29.43
N PRO A 200 -9.99 -1.60 -28.98
CA PRO A 200 -9.34 -0.28 -28.84
C PRO A 200 -8.26 -0.21 -27.76
N LEU A 201 -8.16 -1.22 -26.89
CA LEU A 201 -7.17 -1.31 -25.81
C LEU A 201 -6.15 -2.43 -26.04
N GLU A 202 -6.09 -2.99 -27.26
CA GLU A 202 -5.12 -4.02 -27.64
C GLU A 202 -3.68 -3.61 -27.29
N GLY A 203 -2.91 -4.55 -26.75
CA GLY A 203 -1.52 -4.32 -26.32
C GLY A 203 -1.39 -3.62 -24.97
N THR A 204 -2.50 -3.28 -24.31
CA THR A 204 -2.51 -2.77 -22.93
C THR A 204 -3.06 -3.81 -21.96
N TYR A 205 -2.90 -3.59 -20.65
CA TYR A 205 -3.60 -4.37 -19.64
C TYR A 205 -5.05 -3.91 -19.39
N GLY A 206 -5.57 -2.98 -20.19
CA GLY A 206 -6.92 -2.46 -20.10
C GLY A 206 -7.16 -1.49 -18.94
N LEU A 207 -8.45 -1.24 -18.65
CA LEU A 207 -8.86 -0.34 -17.58
C LEU A 207 -8.93 -1.07 -16.23
N CYS A 208 -8.50 -0.38 -15.18
CA CYS A 208 -8.59 -0.81 -13.79
C CYS A 208 -10.05 -1.11 -13.44
N SER A 209 -10.33 -2.35 -13.05
CA SER A 209 -11.67 -2.85 -12.76
C SER A 209 -11.62 -4.17 -11.99
N ALA A 210 -12.78 -4.74 -11.65
CA ALA A 210 -12.89 -6.10 -11.13
C ALA A 210 -12.14 -7.13 -11.98
N ARG A 211 -12.08 -6.94 -13.30
CA ARG A 211 -11.32 -7.80 -14.22
C ARG A 211 -9.82 -7.78 -13.93
N THR A 212 -9.22 -6.62 -13.73
CA THR A 212 -7.78 -6.53 -13.44
C THR A 212 -7.46 -7.05 -12.04
N GLU A 213 -8.31 -6.72 -11.06
CA GLU A 213 -8.12 -7.11 -9.66
C GLU A 213 -8.32 -8.61 -9.45
N GLN A 214 -9.34 -9.23 -10.06
CA GLN A 214 -9.57 -10.67 -9.92
C GLN A 214 -8.45 -11.50 -10.55
N PHE A 215 -7.86 -11.02 -11.65
CA PHE A 215 -6.75 -11.71 -12.28
C PHE A 215 -5.54 -11.76 -11.35
N ALA A 216 -5.19 -10.62 -10.75
CA ALA A 216 -4.14 -10.55 -9.74
C ALA A 216 -4.49 -11.39 -8.50
N ALA A 217 -5.78 -11.46 -8.12
CA ALA A 217 -6.24 -12.30 -7.02
C ALA A 217 -6.05 -13.79 -7.33
N GLY A 218 -6.40 -14.25 -8.54
CA GLY A 218 -6.13 -15.61 -9.01
C GLY A 218 -4.65 -15.96 -8.96
N THR A 219 -3.79 -15.05 -9.42
CA THR A 219 -2.33 -15.23 -9.34
C THR A 219 -1.81 -15.27 -7.90
N LEU A 220 -2.38 -14.47 -6.99
CA LEU A 220 -2.03 -14.53 -5.57
C LEU A 220 -2.50 -15.84 -4.91
N VAL A 221 -3.69 -16.34 -5.24
CA VAL A 221 -4.19 -17.63 -4.76
C VAL A 221 -3.29 -18.76 -5.27
N TYR A 222 -2.92 -18.74 -6.55
CA TYR A 222 -1.94 -19.66 -7.11
C TYR A 222 -0.65 -19.64 -6.28
N PHE A 223 -0.10 -18.46 -6.02
CA PHE A 223 1.12 -18.31 -5.21
C PHE A 223 0.99 -18.95 -3.82
N MET A 224 -0.14 -18.78 -3.13
CA MET A 224 -0.35 -19.35 -1.80
C MET A 224 -0.50 -20.88 -1.83
N VAL A 225 -1.13 -21.44 -2.88
CA VAL A 225 -1.45 -22.87 -3.00
C VAL A 225 -0.28 -23.68 -3.54
N TYR A 226 0.39 -23.14 -4.56
CA TYR A 226 1.54 -23.74 -5.22
C TYR A 226 2.85 -23.36 -4.53
N GLY A 227 2.84 -22.30 -3.73
CA GLY A 227 4.02 -21.84 -3.01
C GLY A 227 5.05 -21.14 -3.88
N HIS A 228 4.74 -20.79 -5.13
CA HIS A 228 5.60 -20.07 -6.07
C HIS A 228 4.77 -19.28 -7.09
N GLU A 229 5.38 -18.33 -7.80
CA GLU A 229 4.67 -17.66 -8.90
C GLU A 229 4.45 -18.65 -10.06
N PRO A 230 3.46 -18.47 -10.93
CA PRO A 230 3.35 -19.25 -12.17
C PRO A 230 4.72 -19.39 -12.87
N TYR A 231 4.95 -20.48 -13.61
CA TYR A 231 6.15 -20.73 -14.44
C TYR A 231 7.52 -20.38 -13.81
N ASP A 232 7.62 -20.36 -12.48
CA ASP A 232 8.85 -20.01 -11.75
C ASP A 232 9.99 -21.03 -11.97
N ASP A 233 9.67 -22.20 -12.51
CA ASP A 233 10.54 -23.32 -12.87
C ASP A 233 11.12 -23.21 -14.30
N ILE A 234 10.80 -22.14 -15.03
CA ILE A 234 11.38 -21.82 -16.34
C ILE A 234 11.71 -20.33 -16.46
N VAL A 235 12.69 -19.99 -17.30
CA VAL A 235 13.09 -18.59 -17.54
C VAL A 235 12.28 -18.04 -18.72
N LEU A 236 11.35 -17.14 -18.43
CA LEU A 236 10.50 -16.50 -19.44
C LEU A 236 10.84 -15.01 -19.59
N SER A 237 10.79 -14.50 -20.82
CA SER A 237 10.79 -13.06 -21.07
C SER A 237 9.43 -12.45 -20.75
N ALA A 238 9.37 -11.15 -20.46
CA ALA A 238 8.09 -10.45 -20.23
C ALA A 238 7.11 -10.62 -21.40
N LYS A 239 7.60 -10.62 -22.65
CA LYS A 239 6.77 -10.86 -23.84
C LYS A 239 6.18 -12.26 -23.88
N GLU A 240 6.93 -13.26 -23.43
CA GLU A 240 6.47 -14.64 -23.41
C GLU A 240 5.44 -14.86 -22.31
N TRP A 241 5.63 -14.22 -21.15
CA TRP A 241 4.58 -14.12 -20.13
C TRP A 241 3.30 -13.51 -20.68
N ASP A 242 3.40 -12.33 -21.31
CA ASP A 242 2.29 -11.63 -21.92
C ASP A 242 1.57 -12.49 -22.98
N ARG A 243 2.33 -13.23 -23.80
CA ARG A 243 1.79 -14.16 -24.78
C ARG A 243 0.97 -15.25 -24.10
N ARG A 244 1.54 -15.97 -23.13
CA ARG A 244 0.90 -17.10 -22.45
C ARG A 244 -0.40 -16.70 -21.76
N PHE A 245 -0.35 -15.70 -20.90
CA PHE A 245 -1.54 -15.25 -20.16
C PHE A 245 -2.58 -14.59 -21.08
N GLY A 246 -2.13 -13.92 -22.15
CA GLY A 246 -3.02 -13.38 -23.17
C GLY A 246 -3.69 -14.47 -24.03
N GLU A 247 -3.06 -15.62 -24.21
CA GLU A 247 -3.57 -16.78 -24.96
C GLU A 247 -4.25 -17.82 -24.08
N MET A 248 -4.43 -17.53 -22.78
CA MET A 248 -5.01 -18.44 -21.79
C MET A 248 -4.20 -19.75 -21.62
N ASP A 249 -2.92 -19.73 -21.99
CA ASP A 249 -1.95 -20.78 -21.69
C ASP A 249 -1.49 -20.57 -20.24
N PHE A 250 -2.12 -21.30 -19.33
CA PHE A 250 -1.86 -21.23 -17.88
C PHE A 250 -1.15 -22.50 -17.38
N PRO A 251 -0.43 -22.45 -16.24
CA PRO A 251 0.10 -23.66 -15.62
C PRO A 251 -1.01 -24.65 -15.26
N GLU A 252 -0.65 -25.94 -15.19
CA GLU A 252 -1.58 -26.99 -14.79
C GLU A 252 -2.07 -26.79 -13.35
N LEU A 253 -3.39 -26.91 -13.15
CA LEU A 253 -4.03 -26.80 -11.85
C LEU A 253 -4.44 -28.19 -11.32
N ASN A 254 -3.73 -28.70 -10.30
CA ASN A 254 -3.83 -30.07 -9.79
C ASN A 254 -3.41 -30.22 -8.31
N ARG A 255 -3.43 -29.14 -7.52
CA ARG A 255 -2.97 -29.15 -6.11
C ARG A 255 -4.10 -29.26 -5.11
N HIS A 256 -5.23 -28.59 -5.36
CA HIS A 256 -6.34 -28.55 -4.44
C HIS A 256 -7.62 -28.13 -5.18
N GLU A 257 -8.50 -29.10 -5.46
CA GLU A 257 -9.71 -28.94 -6.30
C GLU A 257 -10.47 -27.61 -6.07
N VAL A 258 -10.76 -27.26 -4.81
CA VAL A 258 -11.47 -26.01 -4.49
C VAL A 258 -10.67 -24.77 -4.90
N PHE A 259 -9.37 -24.71 -4.56
CA PHE A 259 -8.56 -23.54 -4.87
C PHE A 259 -8.21 -23.47 -6.36
N ASP A 260 -7.96 -24.61 -6.99
CA ASP A 260 -7.73 -24.72 -8.43
C ASP A 260 -8.94 -24.20 -9.21
N GLY A 261 -10.15 -24.55 -8.77
CA GLY A 261 -11.38 -23.99 -9.30
C GLY A 261 -11.46 -22.47 -9.13
N LEU A 262 -11.06 -21.92 -7.98
CA LEU A 262 -11.04 -20.47 -7.71
C LEU A 262 -9.99 -19.72 -8.56
N ILE A 263 -8.79 -20.30 -8.73
CA ILE A 263 -7.73 -19.75 -9.59
C ILE A 263 -8.23 -19.68 -11.03
N SER A 264 -8.80 -20.78 -11.52
CA SER A 264 -9.31 -20.88 -12.89
C SER A 264 -10.35 -19.81 -13.18
N VAL A 265 -11.40 -19.69 -12.37
CA VAL A 265 -12.46 -18.68 -12.61
C VAL A 265 -11.95 -17.24 -12.54
N CYS A 266 -10.95 -16.95 -11.70
CA CYS A 266 -10.29 -15.64 -11.66
C CYS A 266 -9.51 -15.34 -12.95
N TRP A 267 -8.69 -16.28 -13.42
CA TRP A 267 -7.94 -16.11 -14.67
C TRP A 267 -8.82 -16.03 -15.92
N HIS A 268 -10.03 -16.59 -15.86
CA HIS A 268 -11.06 -16.48 -16.89
C HIS A 268 -11.99 -15.28 -16.75
N ASN A 269 -11.70 -14.37 -15.81
CA ASN A 269 -12.45 -13.12 -15.60
C ASN A 269 -13.96 -13.32 -15.34
N VAL A 270 -14.33 -14.39 -14.63
CA VAL A 270 -15.74 -14.79 -14.46
C VAL A 270 -16.55 -13.80 -13.60
N TYR A 271 -15.91 -13.05 -12.69
CA TYR A 271 -16.61 -12.19 -11.75
C TYR A 271 -16.82 -10.77 -12.28
N PRO A 272 -18.06 -10.25 -12.31
CA PRO A 272 -18.32 -8.87 -12.69
C PRO A 272 -17.84 -7.82 -11.67
N THR A 273 -17.71 -8.20 -10.40
CA THR A 273 -17.37 -7.33 -9.26
C THR A 273 -16.53 -8.10 -8.25
N MET A 274 -15.71 -7.40 -7.47
CA MET A 274 -14.96 -8.00 -6.36
C MET A 274 -15.87 -8.49 -5.23
N ALA A 275 -17.07 -7.92 -5.06
CA ALA A 275 -18.07 -8.42 -4.11
C ALA A 275 -18.55 -9.86 -4.43
N LEU A 276 -18.88 -10.13 -5.70
CA LEU A 276 -19.27 -11.47 -6.15
C LEU A 276 -18.12 -12.48 -6.02
N LEU A 277 -16.88 -12.03 -6.28
CA LEU A 277 -15.70 -12.84 -6.06
C LEU A 277 -15.54 -13.19 -4.58
N ALA A 278 -15.59 -12.20 -3.68
CA ALA A 278 -15.46 -12.40 -2.24
C ALA A 278 -16.52 -13.37 -1.71
N TYR A 279 -17.77 -13.21 -2.15
CA TYR A 279 -18.87 -14.11 -1.83
C TYR A 279 -18.62 -15.56 -2.27
N ASP A 280 -18.20 -15.78 -3.53
CA ASP A 280 -17.98 -17.15 -4.03
C ASP A 280 -16.79 -17.82 -3.31
N PHE A 281 -15.74 -17.04 -3.02
CA PHE A 281 -14.60 -17.49 -2.25
C PHE A 281 -15.00 -17.92 -0.84
N GLU A 282 -15.78 -17.11 -0.12
CA GLU A 282 -16.32 -17.47 1.20
C GLU A 282 -17.18 -18.74 1.12
N ARG A 283 -18.13 -18.78 0.16
CA ARG A 283 -19.04 -19.91 -0.02
C ARG A 283 -18.31 -21.22 -0.31
N LYS A 284 -17.35 -21.23 -1.23
CA LYS A 284 -16.61 -22.44 -1.64
C LYS A 284 -15.62 -22.92 -0.59
N THR A 285 -15.16 -22.04 0.28
CA THR A 285 -14.16 -22.37 1.30
C THR A 285 -14.73 -22.46 2.73
N LYS A 286 -16.04 -22.31 2.89
CA LYS A 286 -16.75 -22.34 4.20
C LYS A 286 -16.42 -23.55 5.09
N HIS A 287 -16.11 -24.69 4.49
CA HIS A 287 -15.81 -25.93 5.21
C HIS A 287 -14.35 -26.04 5.67
N ILE A 288 -13.47 -25.15 5.20
CA ILE A 288 -12.03 -25.18 5.46
C ILE A 288 -11.66 -24.27 6.65
N VAL A 289 -12.46 -23.24 6.93
CA VAL A 289 -12.14 -22.20 7.91
C VAL A 289 -12.44 -22.62 9.35
N ARG A 290 -11.50 -22.35 10.25
CA ARG A 290 -11.78 -22.19 11.68
C ARG A 290 -11.92 -20.69 12.00
N ASN A 291 -13.08 -20.28 12.49
CA ASN A 291 -13.38 -18.91 12.91
C ASN A 291 -12.30 -18.40 13.87
N THR A 292 -11.85 -17.17 13.66
CA THR A 292 -10.99 -16.44 14.61
C THR A 292 -11.42 -15.00 14.67
N ASP A 293 -11.40 -14.46 15.89
CA ASP A 293 -11.87 -13.12 16.14
C ASP A 293 -10.93 -12.08 15.52
N PRO A 294 -11.49 -11.05 14.84
CA PRO A 294 -10.72 -9.91 14.39
C PRO A 294 -10.02 -9.25 15.57
N ILE A 295 -8.77 -8.82 15.38
CA ILE A 295 -8.15 -7.91 16.33
C ILE A 295 -8.84 -6.55 16.21
N SER A 296 -9.57 -6.16 17.25
CA SER A 296 -10.05 -4.79 17.40
C SER A 296 -8.87 -3.88 17.76
N ILE A 297 -8.56 -2.92 16.89
CA ILE A 297 -7.61 -1.84 17.18
C ILE A 297 -8.41 -0.62 17.62
N ASP A 298 -8.04 -0.03 18.76
CA ASP A 298 -8.57 1.26 19.17
C ASP A 298 -7.86 2.36 18.38
N SER A 299 -8.36 2.66 17.18
CA SER A 299 -7.73 3.63 16.28
C SER A 299 -7.63 5.03 16.92
N ALA A 300 -8.55 5.41 17.80
CA ALA A 300 -8.49 6.72 18.48
C ALA A 300 -7.35 6.80 19.49
N LYS A 301 -7.12 5.71 20.25
CA LYS A 301 -5.96 5.57 21.13
C LYS A 301 -4.65 5.58 20.33
N GLU A 302 -4.59 4.82 19.23
CA GLU A 302 -3.38 4.75 18.39
C GLU A 302 -3.07 6.07 17.69
N THR A 303 -4.08 6.82 17.23
CA THR A 303 -3.89 8.18 16.72
C THR A 303 -3.26 9.09 17.77
N LYS A 304 -3.78 9.09 19.02
CA LYS A 304 -3.19 9.88 20.12
C LYS A 304 -1.75 9.45 20.43
N ALA A 305 -1.45 8.15 20.35
CA ALA A 305 -0.09 7.65 20.51
C ALA A 305 0.85 8.15 19.41
N CYS A 306 0.41 8.15 18.15
CA CYS A 306 1.14 8.72 17.02
C CYS A 306 1.44 10.21 17.22
N GLU A 307 0.44 11.00 17.60
CA GLU A 307 0.62 12.44 17.89
C GLU A 307 1.61 12.68 19.04
N ALA A 308 1.57 11.83 20.08
CA ALA A 308 2.50 11.89 21.18
C ALA A 308 3.95 11.57 20.76
N LEU A 309 4.16 10.61 19.85
CA LEU A 309 5.47 10.31 19.29
C LEU A 309 6.04 11.51 18.51
N VAL A 310 5.23 12.14 17.65
CA VAL A 310 5.63 13.34 16.91
C VAL A 310 5.99 14.48 17.85
N ARG A 311 5.16 14.73 18.88
CA ARG A 311 5.40 15.76 19.90
C ARG A 311 6.70 15.56 20.69
N ARG A 312 7.16 14.32 20.85
CA ARG A 312 8.42 13.97 21.51
C ARG A 312 9.65 14.11 20.60
N GLY A 313 9.47 14.48 19.34
CA GLY A 313 10.59 14.70 18.42
C GLY A 313 10.91 13.55 17.48
N LEU A 314 10.05 12.52 17.37
CA LEU A 314 10.28 11.39 16.44
C LEU A 314 10.59 11.85 15.01
N LEU A 315 9.96 12.95 14.56
CA LEU A 315 10.13 13.51 13.22
C LEU A 315 10.89 14.84 13.22
N GLY A 316 11.64 15.12 14.29
CA GLY A 316 12.41 16.35 14.46
C GLY A 316 11.69 17.49 15.19
N PRO A 317 12.43 18.55 15.57
CA PRO A 317 11.94 19.60 16.45
C PRO A 317 10.85 20.48 15.82
N GLU A 318 10.90 20.72 14.51
CA GLU A 318 9.91 21.54 13.81
C GLU A 318 8.50 20.93 13.87
N LEU A 319 8.39 19.64 13.52
CA LEU A 319 7.12 18.93 13.60
C LEU A 319 6.69 18.73 15.06
N ALA A 320 7.63 18.48 15.98
CA ALA A 320 7.32 18.39 17.39
C ALA A 320 6.65 19.66 17.93
N LEU A 321 7.18 20.85 17.57
CA LEU A 321 6.61 22.14 17.94
C LEU A 321 5.18 22.29 17.41
N ARG A 322 4.92 21.93 16.14
CA ARG A 322 3.57 21.99 15.54
C ARG A 322 2.54 21.12 16.26
N PHE A 323 2.98 20.03 16.89
CA PHE A 323 2.14 19.13 17.67
C PHE A 323 2.01 19.52 19.15
N GLN A 324 2.69 20.59 19.61
CA GLN A 324 2.50 21.08 20.98
C GLN A 324 1.12 21.74 21.17
N PRO A 325 0.39 21.43 22.26
CA PRO A 325 -0.92 22.05 22.54
C PRO A 325 -0.86 23.58 22.63
N ALA A 326 0.24 24.14 23.15
CA ALA A 326 0.46 25.59 23.21
C ALA A 326 0.54 26.19 21.79
N TRP A 327 1.33 25.60 20.90
CA TRP A 327 1.47 26.06 19.51
C TRP A 327 0.14 25.99 18.75
N ARG A 328 -0.60 24.88 18.87
CA ARG A 328 -1.92 24.74 18.23
C ARG A 328 -2.94 25.76 18.75
N ARG A 329 -2.86 26.15 20.03
CA ARG A 329 -3.68 27.24 20.59
C ARG A 329 -3.30 28.59 19.99
N CYS A 330 -2.01 28.91 19.90
CA CYS A 330 -1.53 30.14 19.27
C CYS A 330 -1.97 30.25 17.81
N LEU A 331 -1.84 29.17 17.03
CA LEU A 331 -2.28 29.12 15.64
C LEU A 331 -3.80 29.33 15.51
N LYS A 332 -4.61 28.68 16.36
CA LYS A 332 -6.07 28.89 16.38
C LYS A 332 -6.44 30.33 16.72
N CYS A 333 -5.75 30.96 17.68
CA CYS A 333 -5.95 32.38 17.99
C CYS A 333 -5.57 33.27 16.79
N TYR A 334 -4.45 33.01 16.14
CA TYR A 334 -4.01 33.75 14.95
C TYR A 334 -4.97 33.60 13.76
N CYS A 335 -5.46 32.39 13.47
CA CYS A 335 -6.46 32.15 12.43
C CYS A 335 -7.80 32.83 12.76
N ARG A 336 -8.20 32.89 14.03
CA ARG A 336 -9.41 33.64 14.46
C ARG A 336 -9.22 35.15 14.27
N LEU A 337 -8.07 35.69 14.63
CA LEU A 337 -7.74 37.11 14.45
C LEU A 337 -7.70 37.50 12.98
N THR A 338 -7.09 36.68 12.11
CA THR A 338 -7.02 36.94 10.66
C THR A 338 -8.37 36.77 9.95
N ARG A 339 -9.24 35.85 10.41
CA ARG A 339 -10.64 35.78 9.95
C ARG A 339 -11.47 36.99 10.41
N SER A 340 -11.26 37.44 11.65
CA SER A 340 -11.85 38.68 12.20
C SER A 340 -11.41 39.92 11.43
N HIS A 341 -10.15 40.00 10.99
CA HIS A 341 -9.68 41.09 10.14
C HIS A 341 -10.22 41.02 8.71
N ARG A 342 -10.46 39.83 8.15
CA ARG A 342 -11.13 39.68 6.84
C ARG A 342 -12.62 40.04 6.89
N SER A 343 -13.32 39.85 8.01
CA SER A 343 -14.72 40.31 8.16
C SER A 343 -14.88 41.81 8.33
N ILE A 344 -13.80 42.57 8.57
CA ILE A 344 -13.81 44.04 8.63
C ILE A 344 -13.59 44.66 7.23
N PHE A 345 -13.19 43.86 6.24
CA PHE A 345 -12.95 44.31 4.87
C PHE A 345 -13.65 43.42 3.83
N THR A 346 -14.97 43.33 3.88
CA THR A 346 -15.79 42.87 2.73
C THR A 346 -17.17 43.54 2.75
N HIS A 347 -17.27 44.74 2.17
CA HIS A 347 -18.43 45.10 1.35
C HIS A 347 -18.05 44.73 -0.09
N GLY A 348 -18.73 43.74 -0.66
CA GLY A 348 -18.51 43.25 -2.02
C GLY A 348 -18.54 41.73 -2.08
N ASP A 349 -19.59 41.21 -2.70
CA ASP A 349 -19.88 39.80 -2.98
C ASP A 349 -18.66 38.97 -3.39
N VAL A 350 -18.56 37.73 -2.88
CA VAL A 350 -18.36 36.47 -3.65
C VAL A 350 -18.45 35.27 -2.68
N LYS A 351 -19.18 34.24 -3.14
CA LYS A 351 -19.55 32.99 -2.46
C LYS A 351 -18.38 32.22 -1.83
N SER A 352 -18.66 31.70 -0.64
CA SER A 352 -17.87 30.80 0.19
C SER A 352 -17.47 29.48 -0.50
N ARG A 353 -16.17 29.16 -0.50
CA ARG A 353 -15.65 27.77 -0.57
C ARG A 353 -14.59 27.58 0.51
N ASN A 354 -14.72 26.49 1.26
CA ASN A 354 -13.78 26.04 2.29
C ASN A 354 -12.40 25.76 1.67
N VAL A 355 -11.45 26.67 1.88
CA VAL A 355 -10.03 26.43 1.59
C VAL A 355 -9.34 26.09 2.91
N MET A 356 -9.00 24.81 3.09
CA MET A 356 -7.93 24.41 3.99
C MET A 356 -6.66 25.10 3.47
N VAL A 357 -6.22 26.13 4.17
CA VAL A 357 -5.03 26.91 3.82
C VAL A 357 -3.82 26.00 3.90
N ASP A 358 -3.06 25.98 2.81
CA ASP A 358 -1.79 25.29 2.67
C ASP A 358 -0.81 25.78 3.75
N ASP A 359 -0.50 24.93 4.73
CA ASP A 359 0.26 25.23 5.96
C ASP A 359 1.75 25.58 5.72
N GLN A 360 2.22 25.59 4.46
CA GLN A 360 3.58 26.01 4.11
C GLN A 360 3.78 27.53 4.15
N ILE A 361 2.74 28.33 3.92
CA ILE A 361 2.87 29.79 3.80
C ILE A 361 3.05 30.47 5.18
N THR A 362 2.54 29.86 6.24
CA THR A 362 2.42 30.49 7.57
C THR A 362 3.75 30.66 8.31
N LEU A 363 4.79 29.88 7.98
CA LEU A 363 6.10 29.96 8.64
C LEU A 363 6.95 31.13 8.14
N THR A 364 6.92 31.41 6.84
CA THR A 364 7.70 32.49 6.22
C THR A 364 7.27 33.86 6.73
N THR A 365 5.99 34.03 7.05
CA THR A 365 5.44 35.28 7.59
C THR A 365 5.66 35.42 9.10
N PHE A 366 5.76 34.32 9.85
CA PHE A 366 5.88 34.38 11.32
C PHE A 366 7.33 34.44 11.82
N MET A 367 8.31 33.92 11.05
CA MET A 367 9.73 33.93 11.44
C MET A 367 10.52 35.17 10.99
N GLY A 368 9.91 36.14 10.32
CA GLY A 368 10.61 37.38 9.95
C GLY A 368 11.88 37.18 9.12
N ILE A 369 11.99 36.10 8.34
CA ILE A 369 13.11 35.91 7.42
C ILE A 369 12.79 36.68 6.14
N SER A 370 13.04 37.99 6.18
CA SER A 370 13.22 38.78 4.97
C SER A 370 14.39 38.20 4.19
N LYS A 371 14.12 37.55 3.06
CA LYS A 371 15.13 37.35 2.00
C LYS A 371 15.54 38.74 1.52
N VAL A 372 16.66 39.25 2.06
CA VAL A 372 17.45 40.26 1.36
C VAL A 372 18.11 39.56 0.17
N ARG A 373 18.06 40.24 -0.97
CA ARG A 373 18.36 39.78 -2.34
C ARG A 373 19.66 38.99 -2.50
#